data_AF-A0A2D9RJB1-F1
#
_entry.id   AF-A0A2D9RJB1-F1
#
_cell.length_a   1.000
_cell.length_b   1.000
_cell.length_c   1.000
_cell.angle_alpha   90.00
_cell.angle_beta   90.00
_cell.angle_gamma   90.00
#
_symmetry.space_group_name_H-M   'P 1'
#
loop_
_entity.id
_entity.type
_entity.pdbx_description
1 polymer ?
#
loop_
_entity_poly.entity_id
_entity_poly.type
_entity_poly.pdbx_seq_one_letter_code
_entity_poly.pdbx_strand_id
1 'polypeptide(L)'
;MRTTCLSILGAFGLLISPLAQADVVNATPDGFELKLTRSSNIEALDQYERIFDIADWWSSAHTWSGDAASLSLTSRDVGGQWRESWANGDVEHGRIIASGFLGGKFMVRFDAPLGPLQGMGVQSVLTMEVQEVSEIEGTSEVTFTYFVTGADFQALNQIAPVVDGVLSEQIDRLVSVRE
;
A
#
# COMPACT_ATOMS: atom_id res chain seq x y z
N MET A 1 57.23 13.35 32.92
CA MET A 1 56.37 13.40 31.72
C MET A 1 56.07 12.00 31.26
N ARG A 2 54.90 11.45 31.60
CA ARG A 2 54.22 10.37 30.87
C ARG A 2 52.73 10.45 31.22
N THR A 3 52.00 11.15 30.37
CA THR A 3 50.53 11.25 30.32
C THR A 3 49.99 9.91 29.81
N THR A 4 48.91 9.38 30.38
CA THR A 4 48.13 8.32 29.71
C THR A 4 46.65 8.44 30.06
N CYS A 5 45.85 8.38 29.01
CA CYS A 5 44.45 8.76 28.89
C CYS A 5 43.49 7.86 29.68
N LEU A 6 42.43 8.47 30.19
CA LEU A 6 41.23 7.82 30.71
C LEU A 6 40.27 7.57 29.53
N SER A 7 40.01 6.30 29.20
CA SER A 7 39.04 5.93 28.17
C SER A 7 37.67 5.72 28.81
N ILE A 8 36.71 6.60 28.51
CA ILE A 8 35.29 6.44 28.88
C ILE A 8 34.63 5.63 27.76
N LEU A 9 34.26 4.38 28.04
CA LEU A 9 33.38 3.58 27.18
C LEU A 9 31.94 4.07 27.39
N GLY A 10 31.41 4.85 26.44
CA GLY A 10 29.98 5.16 26.36
C GLY A 10 29.24 3.99 25.70
N ALA A 11 28.38 3.32 26.46
CA ALA A 11 27.47 2.31 25.92
C ALA A 11 26.33 3.02 25.16
N PHE A 12 26.39 2.99 23.83
CA PHE A 12 25.32 3.47 22.95
C PHE A 12 24.27 2.35 22.85
N GLY A 13 23.18 2.49 23.61
CA GLY A 13 22.04 1.59 23.52
C GLY A 13 21.35 1.75 22.17
N LEU A 14 21.49 0.76 21.29
CA LEU A 14 20.74 0.68 20.04
C LEU A 14 19.27 0.45 20.38
N LEU A 15 18.44 1.49 20.23
CA LEU A 15 16.98 1.34 20.23
C LEU A 15 16.62 0.59 18.95
N ILE A 16 16.31 -0.70 19.09
CA ILE A 16 15.74 -1.50 18.01
C ILE A 16 14.25 -1.14 17.96
N SER A 17 13.90 -0.24 17.04
CA SER A 17 12.48 0.00 16.71
C SER A 17 11.91 -1.30 16.13
N PRO A 18 10.71 -1.75 16.55
CA PRO A 18 10.06 -2.85 15.87
C PRO A 18 9.77 -2.40 14.44
N LEU A 19 10.44 -3.03 13.47
CA LEU A 19 10.01 -3.00 12.08
C LEU A 19 8.59 -3.56 12.09
N ALA A 20 7.61 -2.75 11.66
CA ALA A 20 6.27 -3.23 11.39
C ALA A 20 6.43 -4.41 10.41
N GLN A 21 6.20 -5.63 10.90
CA GLN A 21 6.20 -6.82 10.05
C GLN A 21 5.04 -6.66 9.08
N ALA A 22 5.36 -6.37 7.83
CA ALA A 22 4.51 -6.78 6.75
C ALA A 22 4.63 -8.30 6.61
N ASP A 23 3.52 -9.01 6.70
CA ASP A 23 3.50 -10.44 6.50
C ASP A 23 3.29 -10.70 5.01
N VAL A 24 4.38 -11.01 4.28
CA VAL A 24 4.27 -11.78 3.04
C VAL A 24 3.66 -13.11 3.44
N VAL A 25 2.35 -13.26 3.21
CA VAL A 25 1.59 -14.44 3.65
C VAL A 25 2.05 -15.68 2.88
N ASN A 26 2.36 -15.51 1.60
CA ASN A 26 2.87 -16.57 0.72
C ASN A 26 3.60 -15.98 -0.49
N ALA A 27 4.66 -16.64 -0.98
CA ALA A 27 5.36 -16.27 -2.21
C ALA A 27 6.02 -17.48 -2.89
N THR A 28 5.61 -17.74 -4.13
CA THR A 28 6.07 -18.80 -5.03
C THR A 28 6.45 -18.21 -6.40
N PRO A 29 7.15 -18.95 -7.28
CA PRO A 29 7.49 -18.44 -8.61
C PRO A 29 6.28 -18.00 -9.45
N ASP A 30 5.11 -18.61 -9.24
CA ASP A 30 3.85 -18.35 -9.95
C ASP A 30 2.85 -17.47 -9.17
N GLY A 31 3.17 -16.97 -7.97
CA GLY A 31 2.28 -16.06 -7.28
C GLY A 31 2.74 -15.60 -5.91
N PHE A 32 2.04 -14.61 -5.35
CA PHE A 32 2.21 -14.19 -3.97
C PHE A 32 0.92 -13.60 -3.40
N GLU A 33 0.85 -13.58 -2.07
CA GLU A 33 -0.17 -12.92 -1.29
C GLU A 33 0.48 -12.00 -0.26
N LEU A 34 0.02 -10.75 -0.21
CA LEU A 34 0.41 -9.77 0.80
C LEU A 34 -0.80 -9.38 1.64
N LYS A 35 -0.59 -9.18 2.93
CA LYS A 35 -1.58 -8.62 3.84
C LYS A 35 -0.95 -7.56 4.74
N LEU A 36 -1.44 -6.33 4.65
CA LEU A 36 -0.95 -5.17 5.40
C LEU A 36 -2.11 -4.57 6.19
N THR A 37 -1.91 -4.33 7.48
CA THR A 37 -2.93 -3.72 8.34
C THR A 37 -2.33 -2.54 9.10
N ARG A 38 -3.08 -1.43 9.18
CA ARG A 38 -2.70 -0.22 9.91
C ARG A 38 -3.92 0.41 10.59
N SER A 39 -3.72 0.95 11.79
CA SER A 39 -4.71 1.79 12.46
C SER A 39 -4.61 3.24 11.97
N SER A 40 -5.74 3.95 11.96
CA SER A 40 -5.88 5.34 11.57
C SER A 40 -6.67 6.11 12.63
N ASN A 41 -6.30 7.38 12.85
CA ASN A 41 -7.06 8.31 13.70
C ASN A 41 -8.16 9.05 12.91
N ILE A 42 -8.69 8.39 11.87
CA ILE A 42 -9.76 8.89 10.99
C ILE A 42 -10.94 7.94 11.12
N GLU A 43 -12.17 8.47 11.16
CA GLU A 43 -13.40 7.68 11.19
C GLU A 43 -13.47 6.74 9.96
N ALA A 44 -14.06 5.56 10.12
CA ALA A 44 -14.06 4.52 9.08
C ALA A 44 -14.66 4.98 7.74
N LEU A 45 -15.76 5.74 7.76
CA LEU A 45 -16.36 6.26 6.52
C LEU A 45 -15.45 7.28 5.84
N ASP A 46 -14.89 8.23 6.58
CA ASP A 46 -13.96 9.24 6.04
C ASP A 46 -12.68 8.60 5.51
N GLN A 47 -12.16 7.59 6.21
CA GLN A 47 -10.98 6.84 5.79
C GLN A 47 -11.25 6.02 4.53
N TYR A 48 -12.47 5.48 4.37
CA TYR A 48 -12.90 4.81 3.14
C TYR A 48 -13.03 5.79 1.98
N GLU A 49 -13.66 6.95 2.17
CA GLU A 49 -13.78 7.97 1.13
C GLU A 49 -12.39 8.46 0.67
N ARG A 50 -11.43 8.59 1.60
CA ARG A 50 -10.05 8.96 1.30
C ARG A 50 -9.33 7.99 0.37
N ILE A 51 -9.70 6.71 0.32
CA ILE A 51 -9.09 5.75 -0.61
C ILE A 51 -9.26 6.24 -2.05
N PHE A 52 -10.40 6.85 -2.38
CA PHE A 52 -10.71 7.27 -3.75
C PHE A 52 -9.95 8.51 -4.21
N ASP A 53 -9.41 9.30 -3.27
CA ASP A 53 -8.61 10.49 -3.56
C ASP A 53 -7.14 10.10 -3.69
N ILE A 54 -6.83 9.21 -4.63
CA ILE A 54 -5.53 8.50 -4.75
C ILE A 54 -4.32 9.46 -4.77
N ALA A 55 -4.43 10.59 -5.46
CA ALA A 55 -3.38 11.60 -5.54
C ALA A 55 -2.92 12.13 -4.17
N ASP A 56 -3.78 12.03 -3.15
CA ASP A 56 -3.54 12.59 -1.83
C ASP A 56 -2.62 11.74 -0.96
N TRP A 57 -2.58 10.43 -1.20
CA TRP A 57 -1.85 9.48 -0.36
C TRP A 57 -0.87 8.61 -1.14
N TRP A 58 -1.06 8.39 -2.45
CA TRP A 58 -0.06 7.70 -3.23
C TRP A 58 1.24 8.52 -3.31
N SER A 59 2.37 7.86 -3.27
CA SER A 59 3.69 8.48 -3.31
C SER A 59 4.08 8.80 -4.74
N SER A 60 4.50 10.04 -5.01
CA SER A 60 5.06 10.44 -6.31
C SER A 60 6.30 9.63 -6.71
N ALA A 61 7.00 9.00 -5.74
CA ALA A 61 8.13 8.13 -6.04
C ALA A 61 7.72 6.83 -6.75
N HIS A 62 6.45 6.46 -6.66
CA HIS A 62 5.88 5.23 -7.25
C HIS A 62 4.84 5.56 -8.33
N THR A 63 5.05 6.64 -9.08
CA THR A 63 4.26 6.99 -10.26
C THR A 63 5.11 6.98 -11.53
N TRP A 64 4.49 6.88 -12.70
CA TRP A 64 5.23 6.91 -13.98
C TRP A 64 5.67 8.33 -14.35
N SER A 65 4.86 9.33 -14.01
CA SER A 65 5.10 10.74 -14.26
C SER A 65 6.06 11.37 -13.25
N GLY A 66 6.26 10.73 -12.08
CA GLY A 66 6.95 11.32 -10.94
C GLY A 66 6.10 12.33 -10.15
N ASP A 67 4.80 12.42 -10.42
CA ASP A 67 3.87 13.33 -9.74
C ASP A 67 2.53 12.66 -9.42
N ALA A 68 2.23 12.46 -8.13
CA ALA A 68 0.96 11.92 -7.66
C ALA A 68 -0.26 12.77 -8.07
N ALA A 69 -0.10 14.07 -8.35
CA ALA A 69 -1.19 14.91 -8.83
C ALA A 69 -1.69 14.51 -10.24
N SER A 70 -0.94 13.66 -10.95
CA SER A 70 -1.37 13.07 -12.23
C SER A 70 -2.31 11.88 -12.04
N LEU A 71 -2.50 11.39 -10.81
CA LEU A 71 -3.36 10.24 -10.49
C LEU A 71 -4.81 10.66 -10.28
N SER A 72 -5.73 9.82 -10.75
CA SER A 72 -7.16 10.01 -10.57
C SER A 72 -7.93 8.69 -10.61
N LEU A 73 -9.16 8.71 -10.10
CA LEU A 73 -10.18 7.72 -10.42
C LEU A 73 -11.21 8.34 -11.35
N THR A 74 -11.52 7.65 -12.46
CA THR A 74 -12.56 8.12 -13.38
C THR A 74 -13.98 7.97 -12.84
N SER A 75 -14.18 7.05 -11.90
CA SER A 75 -15.41 6.83 -11.13
C SER A 75 -15.08 6.09 -9.83
N ARG A 76 -15.95 6.22 -8.82
CA ARG A 76 -15.91 5.43 -7.56
C ARG A 76 -16.70 4.11 -7.67
N ASP A 77 -17.46 3.94 -8.75
CA ASP A 77 -18.24 2.75 -9.04
C ASP A 77 -17.42 1.66 -9.75
N VAL A 78 -17.99 0.46 -9.85
CA VAL A 78 -17.42 -0.64 -10.65
C VAL A 78 -17.14 -0.18 -12.09
N GLY A 79 -15.93 -0.48 -12.57
CA GLY A 79 -15.42 -0.03 -13.86
C GLY A 79 -14.64 1.29 -13.80
N GLY A 80 -14.65 2.01 -12.69
CA GLY A 80 -13.81 3.18 -12.46
C GLY A 80 -12.32 2.84 -12.60
N GLN A 81 -11.61 3.60 -13.41
CA GLN A 81 -10.20 3.39 -13.73
C GLN A 81 -9.33 4.20 -12.79
N TRP A 82 -8.38 3.53 -12.12
CA TRP A 82 -7.23 4.18 -11.53
C TRP A 82 -6.27 4.53 -12.64
N ARG A 83 -6.17 5.83 -12.93
CA ARG A 83 -5.49 6.35 -14.10
C ARG A 83 -4.45 7.40 -13.71
N GLU A 84 -3.34 7.39 -14.42
CA GLU A 84 -2.31 8.41 -14.37
C GLU A 84 -2.16 9.05 -15.75
N SER A 85 -2.33 10.37 -15.86
CA SER A 85 -2.26 11.06 -17.15
C SER A 85 -1.38 12.31 -17.09
N TRP A 86 -0.49 12.46 -18.07
CA TRP A 86 0.40 13.62 -18.23
C TRP A 86 0.63 13.91 -19.72
N ALA A 87 1.38 14.97 -20.04
CA ALA A 87 1.47 15.50 -21.41
C ALA A 87 1.83 14.47 -22.50
N ASN A 88 2.65 13.47 -22.18
CA ASN A 88 3.16 12.48 -23.13
C ASN A 88 2.88 11.03 -22.70
N GLY A 89 1.96 10.81 -21.77
CA GLY A 89 1.71 9.47 -21.27
C GLY A 89 0.40 9.34 -20.53
N ASP A 90 -0.09 8.11 -20.53
CA ASP A 90 -1.35 7.72 -19.96
C ASP A 90 -1.27 6.26 -19.55
N VAL A 91 -1.47 5.97 -18.27
CA VAL A 91 -1.34 4.63 -17.71
C VAL A 91 -2.59 4.34 -16.87
N GLU A 92 -3.21 3.21 -17.16
CA GLU A 92 -4.21 2.62 -16.27
C GLU A 92 -3.47 1.70 -15.29
N HIS A 93 -3.56 1.99 -14.00
CA HIS A 93 -2.99 1.18 -12.92
C HIS A 93 -3.93 0.06 -12.47
N GLY A 94 -5.24 0.23 -12.68
CA GLY A 94 -6.25 -0.76 -12.37
C GLY A 94 -7.68 -0.28 -12.53
N ARG A 95 -8.64 -1.15 -12.20
CA ARG A 95 -10.09 -0.86 -12.24
C ARG A 95 -10.81 -1.37 -11.01
N ILE A 96 -11.81 -0.63 -10.56
CA ILE A 96 -12.72 -1.06 -9.49
C ILE A 96 -13.57 -2.24 -9.98
N ILE A 97 -13.55 -3.34 -9.23
CA ILE A 97 -14.36 -4.54 -9.49
C ILE A 97 -15.36 -4.85 -8.36
N ALA A 98 -15.20 -4.22 -7.19
CA ALA A 98 -16.21 -4.17 -6.12
C ALA A 98 -16.00 -2.92 -5.27
N SER A 99 -17.08 -2.34 -4.75
CA SER A 99 -17.05 -1.13 -3.91
C SER A 99 -18.31 -1.08 -3.04
N GLY A 100 -18.19 -0.67 -1.77
CA GLY A 100 -19.32 -0.45 -0.85
C GLY A 100 -19.13 -1.02 0.55
N PHE A 101 -20.22 -1.03 1.32
CA PHE A 101 -20.25 -1.64 2.66
C PHE A 101 -20.70 -3.11 2.57
N LEU A 102 -19.75 -4.03 2.77
CA LEU A 102 -19.93 -5.47 2.54
C LEU A 102 -19.37 -6.25 3.73
N GLY A 103 -20.14 -7.21 4.23
CA GLY A 103 -19.68 -8.07 5.35
C GLY A 103 -19.38 -7.31 6.65
N GLY A 104 -19.99 -6.15 6.86
CA GLY A 104 -19.77 -5.32 8.06
C GLY A 104 -18.57 -4.37 7.97
N LYS A 105 -17.97 -4.21 6.79
CA LYS A 105 -16.84 -3.30 6.56
C LYS A 105 -17.05 -2.47 5.31
N PHE A 106 -16.42 -1.30 5.23
CA PHE A 106 -16.25 -0.62 3.96
C PHE A 106 -15.15 -1.32 3.16
N MET A 107 -15.35 -1.49 1.85
CA MET A 107 -14.41 -2.21 1.01
C MET A 107 -14.42 -1.66 -0.42
N VAL A 108 -13.23 -1.54 -0.99
CA VAL A 108 -13.03 -1.38 -2.44
C VAL A 108 -12.03 -2.42 -2.93
N ARG A 109 -12.28 -2.98 -4.10
CA ARG A 109 -11.42 -3.98 -4.73
C ARG A 109 -11.08 -3.56 -6.14
N PHE A 110 -9.81 -3.68 -6.48
CA PHE A 110 -9.26 -3.38 -7.79
C PHE A 110 -8.71 -4.64 -8.46
N ASP A 111 -8.94 -4.78 -9.76
CA ASP A 111 -8.01 -5.48 -10.65
C ASP A 111 -6.88 -4.50 -10.99
N ALA A 112 -5.70 -4.69 -10.42
CA ALA A 112 -4.65 -3.67 -10.42
C ALA A 112 -3.25 -4.28 -10.49
N PRO A 113 -2.70 -4.55 -11.68
CA PRO A 113 -1.35 -5.10 -11.81
C PRO A 113 -0.32 -3.97 -11.67
N LEU A 114 -0.06 -3.55 -10.43
CA LEU A 114 0.72 -2.34 -10.13
C LEU A 114 2.17 -2.38 -10.65
N GLY A 115 2.61 -1.27 -11.27
CA GLY A 115 3.99 -1.07 -11.70
C GLY A 115 4.48 -2.13 -12.70
N PRO A 116 5.61 -2.81 -12.44
CA PRO A 116 6.16 -3.80 -13.38
C PRO A 116 5.23 -4.99 -13.62
N LEU A 117 4.32 -5.29 -12.68
CA LEU A 117 3.37 -6.40 -12.80
C LEU A 117 2.49 -6.28 -14.04
N GLN A 118 2.13 -5.04 -14.44
CA GLN A 118 1.35 -4.78 -15.66
C GLN A 118 2.02 -5.37 -16.90
N GLY A 119 3.33 -5.15 -17.04
CA GLY A 119 4.11 -5.64 -18.18
C GLY A 119 4.42 -7.13 -18.13
N MET A 120 4.26 -7.76 -16.95
CA MET A 120 4.50 -9.18 -16.79
C MET A 120 3.33 -10.04 -17.28
N GLY A 121 2.12 -9.48 -17.39
CA GLY A 121 0.93 -10.24 -17.79
C GLY A 121 0.40 -11.15 -16.68
N VAL A 122 0.45 -10.67 -15.43
CA VAL A 122 -0.12 -11.35 -14.26
C VAL A 122 -1.61 -11.04 -14.12
N GLN A 123 -2.32 -11.84 -13.32
CA GLN A 123 -3.60 -11.48 -12.75
C GLN A 123 -3.41 -11.00 -11.32
N SER A 124 -4.08 -9.92 -10.94
CA SER A 124 -3.89 -9.27 -9.65
C SER A 124 -5.19 -8.75 -9.06
N VAL A 125 -5.36 -8.89 -7.75
CA VAL A 125 -6.53 -8.37 -7.03
C VAL A 125 -6.08 -7.68 -5.75
N LEU A 126 -6.27 -6.36 -5.69
CA LEU A 126 -6.03 -5.54 -4.50
C LEU A 126 -7.36 -5.25 -3.82
N THR A 127 -7.54 -5.75 -2.60
CA THR A 127 -8.69 -5.42 -1.75
C THR A 127 -8.24 -4.49 -0.64
N MET A 128 -8.91 -3.35 -0.50
CA MET A 128 -8.74 -2.43 0.61
C MET A 128 -10.01 -2.46 1.46
N GLU A 129 -9.88 -2.82 2.73
CA GLU A 129 -10.98 -2.84 3.70
C GLU A 129 -10.74 -1.78 4.76
N VAL A 130 -11.82 -1.13 5.20
CA VAL A 130 -11.82 -0.19 6.32
C VAL A 130 -12.92 -0.60 7.30
N GLN A 131 -12.57 -0.70 8.56
CA GLN A 131 -13.49 -1.04 9.64
C GLN A 131 -13.31 -0.12 10.84
N GLU A 132 -14.38 0.10 11.60
CA GLU A 132 -14.30 0.80 12.88
C GLU A 132 -13.51 -0.02 13.90
N VAL A 133 -12.71 0.66 14.72
CA VAL A 133 -12.08 0.03 15.89
C VAL A 133 -13.02 0.21 17.07
N SER A 134 -13.61 -0.89 17.53
CA SER A 134 -14.69 -0.89 18.54
C SER A 134 -14.31 -0.28 19.89
N GLU A 135 -13.02 -0.19 20.21
CA GLU A 135 -12.53 0.30 21.51
C GLU A 135 -12.25 1.81 21.53
N ILE A 136 -12.14 2.47 20.36
CA ILE A 136 -11.73 3.88 20.26
C ILE A 136 -12.56 4.59 19.19
N GLU A 137 -13.53 5.41 19.63
CA GLU A 137 -14.34 6.23 18.74
C GLU A 137 -13.49 7.14 17.85
N GLY A 138 -13.93 7.36 16.61
CA GLY A 138 -13.23 8.22 15.65
C GLY A 138 -11.95 7.61 15.05
N THR A 139 -11.69 6.32 15.28
CA THR A 139 -10.56 5.60 14.70
C THR A 139 -11.02 4.45 13.80
N SER A 140 -10.15 4.04 12.89
CA SER A 140 -10.41 2.94 11.97
C SER A 140 -9.18 2.07 11.78
N GLU A 141 -9.39 0.87 11.25
CA GLU A 141 -8.35 -0.02 10.80
C GLU A 141 -8.49 -0.24 9.29
N VAL A 142 -7.39 -0.03 8.57
CA VAL A 142 -7.28 -0.24 7.13
C VAL A 142 -6.49 -1.52 6.88
N THR A 143 -7.00 -2.39 6.02
CA THR A 143 -6.30 -3.61 5.59
C THR A 143 -6.20 -3.66 4.07
N PHE A 144 -4.98 -3.82 3.56
CA PHE A 144 -4.73 -4.18 2.16
C PHE A 144 -4.48 -5.68 2.07
N THR A 145 -5.19 -6.37 1.18
CA THR A 145 -4.89 -7.75 0.78
C THR A 145 -4.64 -7.77 -0.71
N TYR A 146 -3.47 -8.24 -1.14
CA TYR A 146 -3.06 -8.22 -2.54
C TYR A 146 -2.65 -9.61 -3.01
N PHE A 147 -3.44 -10.17 -3.93
CA PHE A 147 -3.15 -11.44 -4.60
C PHE A 147 -2.57 -11.15 -5.97
N VAL A 148 -1.46 -11.81 -6.31
CA VAL A 148 -0.88 -11.77 -7.64
C VAL A 148 -0.56 -13.19 -8.08
N THR A 149 -1.01 -13.55 -9.27
CA THR A 149 -0.86 -14.90 -9.83
C THR A 149 -0.40 -14.85 -11.28
N GLY A 150 0.34 -15.87 -11.69
CA GLY A 150 0.98 -15.96 -12.99
C GLY A 150 1.44 -17.39 -13.30
N ALA A 151 2.56 -17.50 -14.02
CA ALA A 151 3.24 -18.72 -14.38
C ALA A 151 4.66 -18.72 -13.80
N ASP A 152 5.23 -19.91 -13.55
CA ASP A 152 6.52 -20.08 -12.87
C ASP A 152 7.67 -19.25 -13.48
N PHE A 153 7.69 -19.06 -14.80
CA PHE A 153 8.75 -18.31 -15.48
C PHE A 153 8.76 -16.81 -15.18
N GLN A 154 7.69 -16.29 -14.57
CA GLN A 154 7.60 -14.89 -14.13
C GLN A 154 8.32 -14.65 -12.79
N ALA A 155 8.66 -15.70 -12.04
CA ALA A 155 9.42 -15.64 -10.79
C ALA A 155 8.91 -14.59 -9.78
N LEU A 156 7.58 -14.59 -9.54
CA LEU A 156 6.89 -13.56 -8.77
C LEU A 156 7.35 -13.48 -7.31
N ASN A 157 7.85 -14.56 -6.73
CA ASN A 157 8.48 -14.57 -5.42
C ASN A 157 9.69 -13.61 -5.30
N GLN A 158 10.38 -13.29 -6.39
CA GLN A 158 11.50 -12.33 -6.37
C GLN A 158 11.01 -10.87 -6.33
N ILE A 159 9.79 -10.62 -6.78
CA ILE A 159 9.19 -9.28 -6.88
C ILE A 159 8.34 -8.97 -5.65
N ALA A 160 7.77 -9.98 -4.99
CA ALA A 160 6.91 -9.83 -3.82
C ALA A 160 7.49 -8.89 -2.74
N PRO A 161 8.78 -8.97 -2.34
CA PRO A 161 9.34 -8.06 -1.34
C PRO A 161 9.38 -6.59 -1.78
N VAL A 162 9.55 -6.33 -3.08
CA VAL A 162 9.53 -4.95 -3.62
C VAL A 162 8.11 -4.40 -3.57
N VAL A 163 7.13 -5.19 -3.99
CA VAL A 163 5.70 -4.81 -3.96
C VAL A 163 5.24 -4.57 -2.52
N ASP A 164 5.69 -5.41 -1.60
CA ASP A 164 5.43 -5.26 -0.17
C ASP A 164 5.94 -3.93 0.38
N GLY A 165 7.19 -3.57 0.07
CA GLY A 165 7.75 -2.27 0.44
C GLY A 165 6.96 -1.09 -0.12
N VAL A 166 6.56 -1.16 -1.40
CA VAL A 166 5.75 -0.12 -2.03
C VAL A 166 4.40 0.02 -1.33
N LEU A 167 3.64 -1.07 -1.17
CA LEU A 167 2.31 -1.02 -0.57
C LEU A 167 2.34 -0.65 0.92
N SER A 168 3.40 -1.03 1.65
CA SER A 168 3.63 -0.60 3.02
C SER A 168 3.76 0.92 3.12
N GLU A 169 4.53 1.55 2.24
CA GLU A 169 4.63 3.02 2.17
C GLU A 169 3.26 3.65 1.88
N GLN A 170 2.47 3.05 0.98
CA GLN A 170 1.19 3.63 0.59
C GLN A 170 0.13 3.53 1.68
N ILE A 171 0.04 2.39 2.37
CA ILE A 171 -0.91 2.25 3.48
C ILE A 171 -0.53 3.18 4.64
N ASP A 172 0.76 3.36 4.92
CA ASP A 172 1.25 4.30 5.95
C ASP A 172 0.83 5.75 5.63
N ARG A 173 0.93 6.16 4.36
CA ARG A 173 0.49 7.49 3.88
C ARG A 173 -1.04 7.65 3.84
N LEU A 174 -1.77 6.56 3.58
CA LEU A 174 -3.23 6.57 3.54
C LEU A 174 -3.83 6.79 4.94
N VAL A 175 -3.25 6.18 5.97
CA VAL A 175 -3.74 6.28 7.36
C VAL A 175 -3.21 7.51 8.12
N SER A 176 -2.18 8.20 7.60
CA SER A 176 -1.67 9.39 8.25
C SER A 176 -2.63 10.57 8.09
N VAL A 177 -2.90 11.28 9.18
CA VAL A 177 -3.61 12.57 9.15
C VAL A 177 -2.75 13.56 8.35
N ARG A 178 -3.37 14.32 7.44
CA ARG A 178 -2.66 15.40 6.71
C ARG A 178 -2.13 16.43 7.71
N GLU A 179 -0.90 16.89 7.52
CA GLU A 179 -0.45 18.17 8.07
C GLU A 179 -0.99 19.34 7.24
#